data_AF-A0A485JBS1-F1
#
_entry.id   AF-A0A485JBS1-F1
#
_cell.length_a   1.000
_cell.length_b   1.000
_cell.length_c   1.000
_cell.angle_alpha   90.00
_cell.angle_beta   90.00
_cell.angle_gamma   90.00
#
_symmetry.space_group_name_H-M   'P 1'
#
loop_
_entity.id
_entity.type
_entity.pdbx_description
1 polymer ?
#
loop_
_entity_poly.entity_id
_entity_poly.type
_entity_poly.pdbx_seq_one_letter_code
_entity_poly.pdbx_strand_id
1 'polypeptide(L)'
;MNRFIMANSQQCLGCHACEIACVMAHNDEQHVLSQHHFHPRITVIKHQQQRSAVTCHHCEDAPCARSCPNGAISHVDDSIQVNQQKCIGCKSCVVACPFGTMQIVLTPVAAGKVKATAHKCDLCAGRENGPACVENCPADALQLVTDAALSGMAKSRRLRTARQEHQPWHASTAAQEMPVMSKVEQMQATPARGEPDKLAIEARKTGFDEIYLPFRADQAQREASRCLKCGEHSVCEWTCPLHNHIPQWIELVKAGNIDAAVELSHQTNTLPEITGRVCPQDRLCEGACTIRDEHGAVTIGNIERYISDQALAKGWRPDLSHVTKVDKRVAIIGAGPAGLACADVLIRNGVAVTVYDRHPEIGGLLTFGIPSFKLDKSLLARRREIFSAMGIHFELNCEVGKDVSLDSLLEQYDAVFVGVGTYRSMKAGLPNEDAPGVYDALPFLIANTKQVMGLEELPEEPFINTAGLNVVVLGGGDTAMDCVRTALRHGASNVTCAYRRDEANMPGSKKEVKNAREEGPTSNLTSSRWRLS
;
A
#
# COMPACT_ATOMS: atom_id res chain seq x y z
N MET A 1 5.67 -38.82 -17.53
CA MET A 1 4.42 -38.05 -17.46
C MET A 1 4.78 -36.59 -17.28
N ASN A 2 3.99 -35.68 -17.85
CA ASN A 2 4.23 -34.27 -17.68
C ASN A 2 4.08 -33.83 -16.24
N ARG A 3 5.00 -32.95 -15.84
CA ARG A 3 4.98 -32.27 -14.55
C ARG A 3 3.94 -31.15 -14.60
N PHE A 4 3.20 -30.97 -13.51
CA PHE A 4 2.23 -29.89 -13.41
C PHE A 4 2.02 -29.47 -11.96
N ILE A 5 1.44 -28.30 -11.75
CA ILE A 5 1.13 -27.79 -10.42
C ILE A 5 -0.33 -28.12 -10.10
N MET A 6 -0.55 -28.86 -9.03
CA MET A 6 -1.89 -29.14 -8.51
C MET A 6 -2.25 -28.11 -7.44
N ALA A 7 -3.48 -27.59 -7.50
CA ALA A 7 -4.02 -26.67 -6.50
C ALA A 7 -5.10 -27.37 -5.65
N ASN A 8 -4.96 -27.31 -4.33
CA ASN A 8 -5.96 -27.74 -3.37
C ASN A 8 -6.84 -26.57 -2.94
N SER A 9 -8.08 -26.53 -3.44
CA SER A 9 -9.04 -25.46 -3.14
C SER A 9 -9.49 -25.43 -1.68
N GLN A 10 -9.36 -26.53 -0.94
CA GLN A 10 -9.70 -26.58 0.49
C GLN A 10 -8.63 -25.92 1.38
N GLN A 11 -7.40 -25.77 0.86
CA GLN A 11 -6.28 -25.16 1.59
C GLN A 11 -5.94 -23.76 1.07
N CYS A 12 -6.47 -23.36 -0.09
CA CYS A 12 -6.13 -22.09 -0.70
C CYS A 12 -6.74 -20.90 0.06
N LEU A 13 -5.89 -19.96 0.50
CA LEU A 13 -6.32 -18.71 1.14
C LEU A 13 -6.86 -17.67 0.15
N GLY A 14 -6.53 -17.80 -1.13
CA GLY A 14 -6.76 -16.73 -2.11
C GLY A 14 -5.91 -15.49 -1.82
N CYS A 15 -4.67 -15.68 -1.35
CA CYS A 15 -3.81 -14.59 -0.87
C CYS A 15 -2.95 -13.91 -1.96
N HIS A 16 -2.98 -14.40 -3.20
CA HIS A 16 -2.20 -13.90 -4.34
C HIS A 16 -0.67 -14.00 -4.20
N ALA A 17 -0.13 -14.56 -3.11
CA ALA A 17 1.32 -14.74 -2.94
C ALA A 17 1.97 -15.57 -4.06
N CYS A 18 1.26 -16.57 -4.58
CA CYS A 18 1.71 -17.37 -5.71
C CYS A 18 1.82 -16.60 -7.03
N GLU A 19 0.98 -15.58 -7.24
CA GLU A 19 1.06 -14.69 -8.41
C GLU A 19 2.27 -13.77 -8.30
N ILE A 20 2.47 -13.18 -7.11
CA ILE A 20 3.59 -12.27 -6.83
C ILE A 20 4.92 -13.00 -6.97
N ALA A 21 5.07 -14.15 -6.32
CA ALA A 21 6.25 -14.99 -6.46
C ALA A 21 6.50 -15.42 -7.91
N CYS A 22 5.43 -15.69 -8.68
CA CYS A 22 5.57 -15.98 -10.09
C CYS A 22 6.09 -14.78 -10.88
N VAL A 23 5.62 -13.56 -10.61
CA VAL A 23 6.09 -12.36 -11.33
C VAL A 23 7.55 -12.06 -10.97
N MET A 24 7.90 -12.09 -9.69
CA MET A 24 9.27 -11.83 -9.21
C MET A 24 10.28 -12.82 -9.78
N ALA A 25 9.97 -14.12 -9.76
CA ALA A 25 10.86 -15.14 -10.31
C ALA A 25 11.11 -15.00 -11.84
N HIS A 26 10.24 -14.28 -12.56
CA HIS A 26 10.42 -13.98 -13.98
C HIS A 26 10.92 -12.55 -14.24
N ASN A 27 11.37 -11.87 -13.20
CA ASN A 27 11.89 -10.51 -13.22
C ASN A 27 13.08 -10.41 -12.25
N ASP A 28 14.02 -11.36 -12.33
CA ASP A 28 15.26 -11.39 -11.55
C ASP A 28 15.07 -11.31 -10.02
N GLU A 29 14.00 -11.92 -9.51
CA GLU A 29 13.59 -11.88 -8.10
C GLU A 29 13.30 -10.46 -7.58
N GLN A 30 12.94 -9.54 -8.48
CA GLN A 30 12.59 -8.15 -8.17
C GLN A 30 11.11 -7.84 -8.40
N HIS A 31 10.59 -6.90 -7.60
CA HIS A 31 9.27 -6.30 -7.82
C HIS A 31 9.22 -5.54 -9.14
N VAL A 32 8.16 -5.73 -9.92
CA VAL A 32 7.90 -4.88 -11.09
C VAL A 32 7.31 -3.55 -10.63
N LEU A 33 7.71 -2.42 -11.22
CA LEU A 33 7.28 -1.10 -10.71
C LEU A 33 5.93 -0.63 -11.29
N SER A 34 5.31 -1.41 -12.18
CA SER A 34 4.03 -1.04 -12.79
C SER A 34 3.12 -2.25 -13.00
N GLN A 35 1.81 -1.99 -12.91
CA GLN A 35 0.78 -3.01 -13.20
C GLN A 35 0.89 -3.55 -14.64
N HIS A 36 1.39 -2.75 -15.57
CA HIS A 36 1.61 -3.17 -16.96
C HIS A 36 2.64 -4.29 -17.11
N HIS A 37 3.52 -4.49 -16.12
CA HIS A 37 4.50 -5.57 -16.15
C HIS A 37 4.11 -6.73 -15.20
N PHE A 38 3.00 -6.59 -14.46
CA PHE A 38 2.51 -7.64 -13.56
C PHE A 38 1.75 -8.71 -14.36
N HIS A 39 2.50 -9.72 -14.82
CA HIS A 39 1.99 -10.79 -15.68
C HIS A 39 2.22 -12.17 -15.05
N PRO A 40 1.46 -12.54 -14.00
CA PRO A 40 1.61 -13.84 -13.37
C PRO A 40 1.17 -14.95 -14.32
N ARG A 41 1.88 -16.08 -14.29
CA ARG A 41 1.61 -17.26 -15.13
C ARG A 41 0.73 -18.31 -14.42
N ILE A 42 0.19 -17.91 -13.28
CA ILE A 42 -0.77 -18.58 -12.40
C ILE A 42 -1.79 -17.51 -12.00
N THR A 43 -3.06 -17.88 -11.82
CA THR A 43 -4.09 -16.90 -11.45
C THR A 43 -4.94 -17.39 -10.28
N VAL A 44 -5.08 -16.59 -9.24
CA VAL A 44 -5.94 -16.86 -8.11
C VAL A 44 -7.35 -16.40 -8.43
N ILE A 45 -8.31 -17.30 -8.28
CA ILE A 45 -9.73 -17.00 -8.34
C ILE A 45 -10.31 -17.05 -6.94
N LYS A 46 -10.99 -15.96 -6.57
CA LYS A 46 -11.78 -15.83 -5.36
C LYS A 46 -13.22 -15.51 -5.76
N HIS A 47 -14.14 -16.41 -5.46
CA HIS A 47 -15.57 -16.20 -5.70
C HIS A 47 -16.38 -16.78 -4.55
N GLN A 48 -17.10 -15.92 -3.83
CA GLN A 48 -17.80 -16.28 -2.60
C GLN A 48 -16.85 -17.01 -1.62
N GLN A 49 -17.18 -18.25 -1.24
CA GLN A 49 -16.38 -19.09 -0.34
C GLN A 49 -15.38 -19.99 -1.06
N GLN A 50 -15.31 -19.94 -2.40
CA GLN A 50 -14.37 -20.73 -3.18
C GLN A 50 -13.12 -19.92 -3.51
N ARG A 51 -11.98 -20.55 -3.21
CA ARG A 51 -10.64 -20.02 -3.42
C ARG A 51 -9.80 -21.10 -4.09
N SER A 52 -9.18 -20.78 -5.22
CA SER A 52 -8.23 -21.71 -5.85
C SER A 52 -7.28 -20.95 -6.76
N ALA A 53 -6.11 -21.54 -7.00
CA ALA A 53 -5.24 -21.07 -8.08
C ALA A 53 -5.49 -21.91 -9.33
N VAL A 54 -5.66 -21.23 -10.46
CA VAL A 54 -5.75 -21.81 -11.79
C VAL A 54 -4.33 -21.97 -12.33
N THR A 55 -3.93 -23.22 -12.56
CA THR A 55 -2.58 -23.61 -12.98
C THR A 55 -2.61 -24.27 -14.35
N CYS A 56 -1.53 -24.12 -15.12
CA CYS A 56 -1.35 -24.91 -16.33
C CYS A 56 -1.09 -26.37 -15.96
N HIS A 57 -1.85 -27.29 -16.58
CA HIS A 57 -1.69 -28.72 -16.33
C HIS A 57 -0.63 -29.39 -17.21
N HIS A 58 0.04 -28.63 -18.11
CA HIS A 58 1.02 -29.16 -19.07
C HIS A 58 0.57 -30.50 -19.69
N CYS A 59 -0.66 -30.55 -20.21
CA CYS A 59 -1.29 -31.82 -20.61
C CYS A 59 -0.41 -32.64 -21.55
N GLU A 60 -0.43 -33.97 -21.42
CA GLU A 60 0.21 -34.88 -22.38
C GLU A 60 -0.33 -34.66 -23.80
N ASP A 61 -1.66 -34.70 -23.96
CA ASP A 61 -2.34 -34.35 -25.21
C ASP A 61 -2.74 -32.87 -25.22
N ALA A 62 -1.75 -31.97 -25.27
CA ALA A 62 -1.95 -30.53 -25.15
C ALA A 62 -2.75 -29.92 -26.32
N PRO A 63 -4.00 -29.46 -26.11
CA PRO A 63 -4.78 -28.82 -27.18
C PRO A 63 -4.14 -27.51 -27.66
N CYS A 64 -3.45 -26.78 -26.78
CA CYS A 64 -2.74 -25.55 -27.12
C CYS A 64 -1.53 -25.79 -28.04
N ALA A 65 -0.88 -26.95 -27.95
CA ALA A 65 0.20 -27.34 -28.86
C ALA A 65 -0.37 -27.72 -30.23
N ARG A 66 -1.41 -28.56 -30.25
CA ARG A 66 -2.09 -28.98 -31.51
C ARG A 66 -2.70 -27.82 -32.27
N SER A 67 -3.24 -26.81 -31.58
CA SER A 67 -3.84 -25.64 -32.22
C SER A 67 -2.82 -24.57 -32.64
N CYS A 68 -1.53 -24.77 -32.38
CA CYS A 68 -0.50 -23.77 -32.70
C CYS A 68 -0.07 -23.89 -34.18
N PRO A 69 -0.43 -22.93 -35.05
CA PRO A 69 -0.17 -23.05 -36.48
C PRO A 69 1.31 -22.91 -36.85
N ASN A 70 2.11 -22.24 -36.00
CA ASN A 70 3.52 -21.98 -36.25
C ASN A 70 4.46 -22.90 -35.45
N GLY A 71 3.93 -23.94 -34.78
CA GLY A 71 4.71 -24.87 -33.97
C GLY A 71 5.50 -24.19 -32.84
N ALA A 72 4.98 -23.09 -32.29
CA ALA A 72 5.60 -22.34 -31.20
C ALA A 72 5.37 -22.97 -29.83
N ILE A 73 4.45 -23.94 -29.72
CA ILE A 73 4.13 -24.63 -28.48
C ILE A 73 4.44 -26.12 -28.68
N SER A 74 5.31 -26.67 -27.82
CA SER A 74 5.87 -28.01 -27.97
C SER A 74 6.15 -28.65 -26.62
N HIS A 75 6.31 -29.97 -26.63
CA HIS A 75 6.77 -30.73 -25.47
C HIS A 75 8.29 -30.59 -25.31
N VAL A 76 8.73 -30.25 -24.10
CA VAL A 76 10.14 -30.07 -23.70
C VAL A 76 10.27 -30.46 -22.22
N ASP A 77 11.20 -31.35 -21.89
CA ASP A 77 11.54 -31.75 -20.51
C ASP A 77 10.31 -32.08 -19.62
N ASP A 78 9.48 -33.02 -20.09
CA ASP A 78 8.25 -33.45 -19.40
C ASP A 78 7.30 -32.28 -19.09
N SER A 79 7.20 -31.31 -20.01
CA SER A 79 6.31 -30.17 -19.87
C SER A 79 5.99 -29.57 -21.24
N ILE A 80 4.83 -28.94 -21.38
CA ILE A 80 4.52 -28.12 -22.56
C ILE A 80 5.20 -26.77 -22.40
N GLN A 81 5.88 -26.25 -23.42
CA GLN A 81 6.61 -24.99 -23.41
C GLN A 81 6.27 -24.10 -24.61
N VAL A 82 6.43 -22.78 -24.44
CA VAL A 82 6.20 -21.78 -25.50
C VAL A 82 7.54 -21.18 -25.95
N ASN A 83 7.87 -21.34 -27.22
CA ASN A 83 8.98 -20.65 -27.85
C ASN A 83 8.54 -19.25 -28.29
N GLN A 84 9.01 -18.22 -27.58
CA GLN A 84 8.64 -16.83 -27.83
C GLN A 84 9.20 -16.24 -29.13
N GLN A 85 10.19 -16.87 -29.75
CA GLN A 85 10.71 -16.47 -31.06
C GLN A 85 9.79 -16.95 -32.19
N LYS A 86 9.15 -18.11 -32.02
CA LYS A 86 8.19 -18.66 -32.99
C LYS A 86 6.75 -18.17 -32.78
N CYS A 87 6.42 -17.65 -31.60
CA CYS A 87 5.05 -17.22 -31.32
C CYS A 87 4.66 -15.99 -32.16
N ILE A 88 3.53 -16.09 -32.87
CA ILE A 88 2.95 -15.01 -33.68
C ILE A 88 1.74 -14.33 -33.03
N GLY A 89 1.39 -14.72 -31.80
CA GLY A 89 0.29 -14.07 -31.06
C GLY A 89 -1.12 -14.29 -31.61
N CYS A 90 -1.36 -15.32 -32.44
CA CYS A 90 -2.65 -15.58 -33.11
C CYS A 90 -3.81 -15.97 -32.18
N LYS A 91 -3.55 -16.18 -30.88
CA LYS A 91 -4.52 -16.52 -29.82
C LYS A 91 -5.24 -17.87 -29.95
N SER A 92 -4.93 -18.70 -30.95
CA SER A 92 -5.53 -20.05 -31.09
C SER A 92 -5.36 -20.92 -29.85
N CYS A 93 -4.20 -20.82 -29.19
CA CYS A 93 -3.92 -21.53 -27.95
C CYS A 93 -4.78 -21.08 -26.76
N VAL A 94 -5.23 -19.81 -26.74
CA VAL A 94 -6.12 -19.26 -25.70
C VAL A 94 -7.47 -19.94 -25.76
N VAL A 95 -8.05 -20.00 -26.96
CA VAL A 95 -9.35 -20.65 -27.20
C VAL A 95 -9.28 -22.16 -26.96
N ALA A 96 -8.16 -22.79 -27.34
CA ALA A 96 -8.00 -24.23 -27.20
C ALA A 96 -7.76 -24.72 -25.77
N CYS A 97 -7.34 -23.85 -24.84
CA CYS A 97 -6.99 -24.27 -23.49
C CYS A 97 -8.25 -24.56 -22.65
N PRO A 98 -8.50 -25.82 -22.24
CA PRO A 98 -9.70 -26.15 -21.47
C PRO A 98 -9.67 -25.59 -20.04
N PHE A 99 -8.49 -25.18 -19.55
CA PHE A 99 -8.29 -24.62 -18.21
C PHE A 99 -8.22 -23.09 -18.21
N GLY A 100 -8.24 -22.44 -19.38
CA GLY A 100 -8.16 -20.98 -19.48
C GLY A 100 -6.82 -20.37 -19.03
N THR A 101 -5.73 -21.15 -18.99
CA THR A 101 -4.43 -20.70 -18.44
C THR A 101 -3.54 -19.99 -19.46
N MET A 102 -3.93 -20.02 -20.74
CA MET A 102 -3.16 -19.40 -21.82
C MET A 102 -3.52 -17.92 -21.91
N GLN A 103 -2.52 -17.06 -21.80
CA GLN A 103 -2.67 -15.60 -21.88
C GLN A 103 -1.89 -15.05 -23.08
N ILE A 104 -2.23 -13.83 -23.49
CA ILE A 104 -1.49 -13.10 -24.53
C ILE A 104 -0.95 -11.83 -23.90
N VAL A 105 0.36 -11.71 -23.86
CA VAL A 105 1.07 -10.53 -23.38
C VAL A 105 1.48 -9.69 -24.57
N LEU A 106 1.27 -8.39 -24.45
CA LEU A 106 1.66 -7.40 -25.45
C LEU A 106 2.91 -6.68 -24.97
N THR A 107 4.05 -6.94 -25.60
CA THR A 107 5.32 -6.30 -25.26
C THR A 107 5.60 -5.16 -26.25
N PRO A 108 5.84 -3.92 -25.80
CA PRO A 108 6.28 -2.84 -26.67
C PRO A 108 7.62 -3.20 -27.34
N VAL A 109 7.74 -3.00 -28.66
CA VAL A 109 8.99 -3.23 -29.40
C VAL A 109 9.51 -1.96 -30.08
N ALA A 110 8.64 -1.02 -30.41
CA ALA A 110 8.96 0.30 -30.91
C ALA A 110 7.76 1.24 -30.69
N ALA A 111 7.92 2.54 -30.93
CA ALA A 111 6.82 3.50 -30.85
C ALA A 111 5.63 3.06 -31.71
N GLY A 112 4.47 2.86 -31.07
CA GLY A 112 3.24 2.39 -31.73
C GLY A 112 3.25 0.92 -32.19
N LYS A 113 4.27 0.12 -31.86
CA LYS A 113 4.36 -1.31 -32.23
C LYS A 113 4.48 -2.19 -30.99
N VAL A 114 3.64 -3.22 -30.93
CA VAL A 114 3.66 -4.24 -29.88
C VAL A 114 3.85 -5.62 -30.49
N LYS A 115 4.56 -6.51 -29.79
CA LYS A 115 4.65 -7.94 -30.09
C LYS A 115 3.68 -8.69 -29.18
N ALA A 116 2.73 -9.39 -29.78
CA ALA A 116 1.82 -10.27 -29.05
C ALA A 116 2.45 -11.66 -28.90
N THR A 117 2.55 -12.14 -27.66
CA THR A 117 3.15 -13.44 -27.34
C THR A 117 2.30 -14.24 -26.38
N ALA A 118 2.28 -15.56 -26.55
CA ALA A 118 1.52 -16.45 -25.67
C ALA A 118 2.31 -16.72 -24.40
N HIS A 119 1.66 -16.55 -23.25
CA HIS A 119 2.20 -16.78 -21.93
C HIS A 119 1.38 -17.87 -21.21
N LYS A 120 2.09 -18.73 -20.48
CA LYS A 120 1.54 -19.74 -19.57
C LYS A 120 2.63 -20.15 -18.59
N CYS A 121 2.28 -20.89 -17.53
CA CYS A 121 3.27 -21.48 -16.63
C CYS A 121 4.30 -22.28 -17.45
N ASP A 122 5.57 -22.08 -17.16
CA ASP A 122 6.72 -22.81 -17.69
C ASP A 122 7.40 -23.67 -16.61
N LEU A 123 6.76 -23.78 -15.43
CA LEU A 123 7.27 -24.43 -14.22
C LEU A 123 8.57 -23.79 -13.69
N CYS A 124 8.81 -22.50 -13.99
CA CYS A 124 10.06 -21.81 -13.66
C CYS A 124 11.28 -22.61 -14.17
N ALA A 125 11.25 -23.04 -15.43
CA ALA A 125 12.32 -23.81 -16.04
C ALA A 125 13.66 -23.07 -15.88
N GLY A 126 14.66 -23.75 -15.29
CA GLY A 126 15.98 -23.17 -14.99
C GLY A 126 16.15 -22.65 -13.56
N ARG A 127 15.08 -22.57 -12.75
CA ARG A 127 15.17 -22.21 -11.33
C ARG A 127 15.44 -23.45 -10.47
N GLU A 128 16.51 -23.42 -9.67
CA GLU A 128 16.95 -24.57 -8.86
C GLU A 128 15.89 -25.07 -7.86
N ASN A 129 15.20 -24.13 -7.19
CA ASN A 129 14.16 -24.44 -6.20
C ASN A 129 12.81 -24.84 -6.84
N GLY A 130 12.73 -24.93 -8.17
CA GLY A 130 11.50 -25.23 -8.90
C GLY A 130 10.52 -24.04 -8.95
N PRO A 131 9.20 -24.30 -9.13
CA PRO A 131 8.20 -23.26 -9.30
C PRO A 131 8.07 -22.35 -8.06
N ALA A 132 8.36 -21.07 -8.23
CA ALA A 132 8.32 -20.08 -7.14
C ALA A 132 6.95 -19.98 -6.47
N CYS A 133 5.86 -20.21 -7.22
CA CYS A 133 4.50 -20.21 -6.69
C CYS A 133 4.21 -21.36 -5.71
N VAL A 134 4.86 -22.52 -5.89
CA VAL A 134 4.74 -23.67 -4.99
C VAL A 134 5.55 -23.40 -3.72
N GLU A 135 6.81 -22.96 -3.87
CA GLU A 135 7.70 -22.63 -2.75
C GLU A 135 7.12 -21.55 -1.83
N ASN A 136 6.47 -20.54 -2.40
CA ASN A 136 5.94 -19.40 -1.65
C ASN A 136 4.45 -19.56 -1.26
N CYS A 137 3.87 -20.75 -1.35
CA CYS A 137 2.48 -20.96 -0.95
C CYS A 137 2.38 -21.07 0.59
N PRO A 138 1.85 -20.06 1.32
CA PRO A 138 1.87 -20.07 2.78
C PRO A 138 0.99 -21.13 3.43
N ALA A 139 0.07 -21.72 2.65
CA ALA A 139 -0.94 -22.66 3.11
C ALA A 139 -0.74 -24.07 2.53
N ASP A 140 0.39 -24.30 1.86
CA ASP A 140 0.72 -25.57 1.18
C ASP A 140 -0.38 -26.06 0.22
N ALA A 141 -1.13 -25.11 -0.35
CA ALA A 141 -2.24 -25.39 -1.26
C ALA A 141 -1.76 -25.71 -2.68
N LEU A 142 -0.48 -25.50 -2.99
CA LEU A 142 0.11 -25.75 -4.30
C LEU A 142 1.19 -26.82 -4.17
N GLN A 143 1.16 -27.80 -5.06
CA GLN A 143 2.13 -28.87 -5.09
C GLN A 143 2.58 -29.15 -6.52
N LEU A 144 3.89 -29.25 -6.74
CA LEU A 144 4.43 -29.78 -8.00
C LEU A 144 4.23 -31.29 -8.02
N VAL A 145 3.46 -31.76 -9.00
CA VAL A 145 3.17 -33.17 -9.21
C VAL A 145 4.16 -33.74 -10.22
N THR A 146 4.81 -34.83 -9.83
CA THR A 146 5.72 -35.64 -10.64
C THR A 146 5.28 -37.10 -10.61
N ASP A 147 5.80 -37.94 -11.51
CA ASP A 147 5.52 -39.38 -11.53
C ASP A 147 5.85 -40.07 -10.19
N ALA A 148 6.97 -39.67 -9.57
CA ALA A 148 7.37 -40.15 -8.26
C ALA A 148 6.38 -39.73 -7.17
N ALA A 149 5.93 -38.46 -7.19
CA ALA A 149 4.96 -37.95 -6.22
C ALA A 149 3.61 -38.67 -6.33
N LEU A 150 3.10 -38.89 -7.54
CA LEU A 150 1.85 -39.62 -7.78
C LEU A 150 1.93 -41.08 -7.30
N SER A 151 3.04 -41.75 -7.61
CA SER A 151 3.30 -43.12 -7.18
C SER A 151 3.35 -43.22 -5.65
N GLY A 152 3.98 -42.23 -5.00
CA GLY A 152 4.00 -42.08 -3.54
C GLY A 152 2.60 -41.87 -2.96
N MET A 153 1.80 -40.95 -3.50
CA MET A 153 0.43 -40.68 -3.07
C MET A 153 -0.47 -41.91 -3.22
N ALA A 154 -0.36 -42.64 -4.33
CA ALA A 154 -1.10 -43.89 -4.56
C ALA A 154 -0.70 -44.98 -3.55
N LYS A 155 0.60 -45.11 -3.25
CA LYS A 155 1.10 -46.03 -2.21
C LYS A 155 0.58 -45.65 -0.81
N SER A 156 0.63 -44.36 -0.44
CA SER A 156 0.14 -43.86 0.85
C SER A 156 -1.38 -44.04 1.00
N ARG A 157 -2.17 -43.81 -0.05
CA ARG A 157 -3.62 -44.09 -0.05
C ARG A 157 -3.90 -45.57 0.17
N ARG A 158 -3.23 -46.45 -0.58
CA ARG A 158 -3.35 -47.92 -0.40
C ARG A 158 -2.99 -48.35 1.03
N LEU A 159 -1.90 -47.81 1.59
CA LEU A 159 -1.47 -48.10 2.97
C LEU A 159 -2.46 -47.56 4.01
N ARG A 160 -3.05 -46.37 3.80
CA ARG A 160 -4.05 -45.78 4.70
C ARG A 160 -5.33 -46.60 4.69
N THR A 161 -5.83 -46.99 3.52
CA THR A 161 -7.00 -47.88 3.39
C THR A 161 -6.73 -49.23 4.05
N ALA A 162 -5.58 -49.86 3.78
CA ALA A 162 -5.20 -51.12 4.41
C ALA A 162 -5.06 -51.00 5.96
N ARG A 163 -4.54 -49.87 6.47
CA ARG A 163 -4.46 -49.60 7.92
C ARG A 163 -5.83 -49.37 8.55
N GLN A 164 -6.75 -48.69 7.86
CA GLN A 164 -8.12 -48.47 8.34
C GLN A 164 -8.94 -49.76 8.33
N GLU A 165 -8.72 -50.64 7.36
CA GLU A 165 -9.33 -51.97 7.32
C GLU A 165 -8.78 -52.92 8.40
N HIS A 166 -7.57 -52.67 8.91
CA HIS A 166 -6.89 -53.52 9.90
C HIS A 166 -7.03 -53.05 11.36
N GLN A 167 -7.96 -52.14 11.69
CA GLN A 167 -8.26 -51.78 13.09
C GLN A 167 -9.57 -52.42 13.60
N PRO A 168 -9.52 -53.64 14.16
CA PRO A 168 -10.50 -54.07 15.14
C PRO A 168 -10.09 -53.54 16.53
N TRP A 169 -10.87 -52.60 17.06
CA TRP A 169 -11.13 -52.40 18.50
C TRP A 169 -10.05 -51.85 19.46
N HIS A 170 -8.80 -51.57 19.08
CA HIS A 170 -7.86 -50.86 19.98
C HIS A 170 -7.01 -49.81 19.27
N ALA A 171 -7.23 -48.53 19.59
CA ALA A 171 -6.28 -47.45 19.32
C ALA A 171 -5.63 -47.02 20.63
N SER A 172 -4.40 -47.48 20.86
CA SER A 172 -3.48 -46.86 21.80
C SER A 172 -3.24 -45.41 21.34
N THR A 173 -3.46 -44.47 22.24
CA THR A 173 -3.17 -43.04 22.09
C THR A 173 -1.66 -42.82 21.99
N ALA A 174 -1.12 -43.02 20.79
CA ALA A 174 0.17 -42.41 20.43
C ALA A 174 0.02 -40.89 20.61
N ALA A 175 0.99 -40.28 21.30
CA ALA A 175 1.00 -38.85 21.59
C ALA A 175 0.70 -38.05 20.32
N GLN A 176 -0.50 -37.47 20.27
CA GLN A 176 -0.86 -36.50 19.25
C GLN A 176 0.00 -35.27 19.50
N GLU A 177 1.01 -35.05 18.66
CA GLU A 177 1.53 -33.70 18.46
C GLU A 177 0.33 -32.78 18.23
N MET A 178 0.21 -31.73 19.04
CA MET A 178 -0.86 -30.75 18.88
C MET A 178 -0.79 -30.25 17.43
N PRO A 179 -1.85 -30.42 16.62
CA PRO A 179 -1.78 -30.04 15.23
C PRO A 179 -1.57 -28.54 15.14
N VAL A 180 -0.48 -28.13 14.50
CA VAL A 180 -0.26 -26.75 14.10
C VAL A 180 -1.45 -26.36 13.21
N MET A 181 -2.24 -25.37 13.64
CA MET A 181 -3.39 -24.91 12.88
C MET A 181 -2.95 -24.52 11.46
N SER A 182 -3.62 -25.05 10.45
CA SER A 182 -3.45 -24.64 9.07
C SER A 182 -3.77 -23.16 8.90
N LYS A 183 -3.25 -22.51 7.86
CA LYS A 183 -3.56 -21.09 7.60
C LYS A 183 -5.06 -20.84 7.38
N VAL A 184 -5.78 -21.82 6.84
CA VAL A 184 -7.25 -21.71 6.65
C VAL A 184 -7.94 -21.70 8.02
N GLU A 185 -7.54 -22.58 8.93
CA GLU A 185 -8.06 -22.59 10.30
C GLU A 185 -7.67 -21.30 11.06
N GLN A 186 -6.46 -20.79 10.88
CA GLN A 186 -6.03 -19.50 11.45
C GLN A 186 -6.89 -18.35 10.92
N MET A 187 -7.16 -18.31 9.61
CA MET A 187 -8.04 -17.32 9.01
C MET A 187 -9.45 -17.40 9.58
N GLN A 188 -10.03 -18.61 9.67
CA GLN A 188 -11.36 -18.83 10.23
C GLN A 188 -11.46 -18.46 11.72
N ALA A 189 -10.37 -18.65 12.47
CA ALA A 189 -10.26 -18.29 13.87
C ALA A 189 -9.92 -16.79 14.08
N THR A 190 -9.69 -16.03 13.00
CA THR A 190 -9.34 -14.62 13.12
C THR A 190 -10.52 -13.83 13.68
N PRO A 191 -10.35 -13.04 14.77
CA PRO A 191 -11.44 -12.26 15.34
C PRO A 191 -11.92 -11.16 14.37
N ALA A 192 -12.96 -10.41 14.73
CA ALA A 192 -13.35 -9.21 13.98
C ALA A 192 -12.33 -8.06 14.11
N ARG A 193 -12.15 -7.26 13.06
CA ARG A 193 -11.22 -6.10 13.05
C ARG A 193 -11.51 -5.16 14.21
N GLY A 194 -10.46 -4.81 14.97
CA GLY A 194 -10.51 -3.75 15.96
C GLY A 194 -10.22 -2.41 15.29
N GLU A 195 -10.88 -1.35 15.75
CA GLU A 195 -10.57 0.02 15.35
C GLU A 195 -9.76 0.71 16.46
N PRO A 196 -8.90 1.69 16.12
CA PRO A 196 -8.29 2.56 17.11
C PRO A 196 -9.35 3.34 17.88
N ASP A 197 -9.10 3.55 19.17
CA ASP A 197 -9.93 4.41 19.99
C ASP A 197 -9.90 5.85 19.44
N LYS A 198 -11.02 6.56 19.59
CA LYS A 198 -11.13 7.96 19.17
C LYS A 198 -11.38 8.85 20.37
N LEU A 199 -11.00 10.12 20.25
CA LEU A 199 -11.48 11.16 21.15
C LEU A 199 -13.01 11.22 21.16
N ALA A 200 -13.59 11.54 22.32
CA ALA A 200 -15.03 11.73 22.46
C ALA A 200 -15.53 12.81 21.49
N ILE A 201 -16.77 12.67 21.02
CA ILE A 201 -17.29 13.54 19.95
C ILE A 201 -17.27 15.03 20.33
N GLU A 202 -17.56 15.36 21.59
CA GLU A 202 -17.54 16.74 22.08
C GLU A 202 -16.14 17.36 22.02
N ALA A 203 -15.10 16.60 22.31
CA ALA A 203 -13.71 17.05 22.17
C ALA A 203 -13.31 17.20 20.68
N ARG A 204 -13.80 16.32 19.81
CA ARG A 204 -13.52 16.37 18.36
C ARG A 204 -14.12 17.59 17.67
N LYS A 205 -15.25 18.11 18.16
CA LYS A 205 -15.96 19.23 17.53
C LYS A 205 -15.30 20.59 17.76
N THR A 206 -14.49 20.74 18.80
CA THR A 206 -13.93 22.04 19.21
C THR A 206 -12.41 22.06 19.18
N GLY A 207 -11.77 20.90 19.35
CA GLY A 207 -10.31 20.77 19.34
C GLY A 207 -9.73 20.46 17.95
N PHE A 208 -8.46 20.82 17.79
CA PHE A 208 -7.61 20.43 16.66
C PHE A 208 -6.67 19.27 16.99
N ASP A 209 -6.86 18.61 18.14
CA ASP A 209 -6.11 17.42 18.54
C ASP A 209 -6.38 16.23 17.61
N GLU A 210 -5.38 15.37 17.44
CA GLU A 210 -5.48 14.17 16.61
C GLU A 210 -6.63 13.28 17.12
N ILE A 211 -7.63 13.02 16.26
CA ILE A 211 -8.88 12.37 16.71
C ILE A 211 -8.72 10.88 17.02
N TYR A 212 -7.71 10.24 16.45
CA TYR A 212 -7.42 8.82 16.65
C TYR A 212 -6.31 8.69 17.68
N LEU A 213 -6.57 7.92 18.73
CA LEU A 213 -5.59 7.62 19.75
C LEU A 213 -4.62 6.54 19.24
N PRO A 214 -3.34 6.60 19.64
CA PRO A 214 -2.40 5.52 19.38
C PRO A 214 -2.92 4.21 19.96
N PHE A 215 -2.60 3.09 19.31
CA PHE A 215 -2.90 1.79 19.90
C PHE A 215 -2.17 1.62 21.23
N ARG A 216 -2.88 1.06 22.20
CA ARG A 216 -2.25 0.44 23.36
C ARG A 216 -1.57 -0.87 22.94
N ALA A 217 -0.64 -1.35 23.76
CA ALA A 217 0.06 -2.60 23.51
C ALA A 217 -0.88 -3.81 23.30
N ASP A 218 -2.00 -3.88 24.04
CA ASP A 218 -3.00 -4.93 23.88
C ASP A 218 -3.72 -4.86 22.52
N GLN A 219 -4.06 -3.64 22.07
CA GLN A 219 -4.67 -3.42 20.74
C GLN A 219 -3.69 -3.77 19.63
N ALA A 220 -2.45 -3.29 19.72
CA ALA A 220 -1.40 -3.57 18.74
C ALA A 220 -1.11 -5.07 18.65
N GLN A 221 -0.99 -5.77 19.78
CA GLN A 221 -0.76 -7.22 19.81
C GLN A 221 -1.95 -7.98 19.20
N ARG A 222 -3.18 -7.63 19.58
CA ARG A 222 -4.41 -8.24 19.05
C ARG A 222 -4.56 -8.01 17.55
N GLU A 223 -4.24 -6.83 17.05
CA GLU A 223 -4.36 -6.53 15.63
C GLU A 223 -3.22 -7.15 14.82
N ALA A 224 -2.01 -7.15 15.35
CA ALA A 224 -0.87 -7.85 14.77
C ALA A 224 -1.14 -9.35 14.66
N SER A 225 -1.73 -9.98 15.69
CA SER A 225 -2.05 -11.42 15.70
C SER A 225 -3.03 -11.87 14.61
N ARG A 226 -3.77 -10.93 13.98
CA ARG A 226 -4.65 -11.21 12.84
C ARG A 226 -3.89 -11.47 11.54
N CYS A 227 -2.66 -10.99 11.42
CA CYS A 227 -1.86 -11.16 10.21
C CYS A 227 -1.53 -12.64 10.02
N LEU A 228 -1.87 -13.18 8.86
CA LEU A 228 -1.58 -14.58 8.52
C LEU A 228 -0.14 -14.81 8.05
N LYS A 229 0.70 -13.78 7.87
CA LYS A 229 1.96 -13.85 7.11
C LYS A 229 1.76 -14.67 5.81
N CYS A 230 1.14 -14.05 4.81
CA CYS A 230 0.68 -14.70 3.57
C CYS A 230 1.80 -15.18 2.63
N GLY A 231 3.06 -15.14 3.04
CA GLY A 231 4.24 -15.47 2.23
C GLY A 231 5.43 -14.63 2.67
N GLU A 232 6.58 -14.85 2.03
CA GLU A 232 7.72 -13.93 2.17
C GLU A 232 7.43 -12.62 1.46
N HIS A 233 6.91 -12.69 0.23
CA HIS A 233 6.31 -11.55 -0.47
C HIS A 233 4.79 -11.66 -0.46
N SER A 234 4.12 -10.57 -0.10
CA SER A 234 2.67 -10.57 0.14
C SER A 234 1.93 -9.50 -0.66
N VAL A 235 0.63 -9.69 -0.84
CA VAL A 235 -0.19 -8.75 -1.62
C VAL A 235 -0.31 -7.37 -0.96
N CYS A 236 -0.21 -7.27 0.37
CA CYS A 236 -0.21 -5.98 1.05
C CYS A 236 1.11 -5.21 0.84
N GLU A 237 2.25 -5.90 0.82
CA GLU A 237 3.56 -5.35 0.43
C GLU A 237 3.53 -4.90 -1.04
N TRP A 238 3.08 -5.76 -1.94
CA TRP A 238 2.97 -5.45 -3.36
C TRP A 238 2.11 -4.21 -3.65
N THR A 239 0.97 -4.09 -2.97
CA THR A 239 0.03 -2.98 -3.17
C THR A 239 0.51 -1.69 -2.47
N CYS A 240 1.45 -1.79 -1.54
CA CYS A 240 2.10 -0.62 -0.96
C CYS A 240 3.04 -0.01 -2.02
N PRO A 241 2.92 1.29 -2.35
CA PRO A 241 3.81 1.93 -3.32
C PRO A 241 5.29 1.94 -2.91
N LEU A 242 5.58 1.76 -1.62
CA LEU A 242 6.93 1.65 -1.08
C LEU A 242 7.43 0.21 -0.96
N HIS A 243 6.57 -0.78 -1.25
CA HIS A 243 6.85 -2.19 -1.03
C HIS A 243 7.33 -2.50 0.39
N ASN A 244 6.72 -1.85 1.39
CA ASN A 244 7.06 -2.06 2.80
C ASN A 244 6.97 -3.54 3.18
N HIS A 245 7.92 -4.01 4.00
CA HIS A 245 8.00 -5.38 4.54
C HIS A 245 6.91 -5.66 5.61
N ILE A 246 5.64 -5.46 5.22
CA ILE A 246 4.47 -5.43 6.12
C ILE A 246 4.34 -6.69 6.96
N PRO A 247 4.31 -7.90 6.39
CA PRO A 247 4.24 -9.11 7.21
C PRO A 247 5.40 -9.23 8.19
N GLN A 248 6.62 -8.89 7.77
CA GLN A 248 7.84 -9.08 8.54
C GLN A 248 7.88 -8.17 9.78
N TRP A 249 7.60 -6.87 9.63
CA TRP A 249 7.56 -5.99 10.80
C TRP A 249 6.33 -6.26 11.68
N ILE A 250 5.22 -6.78 11.13
CA ILE A 250 4.08 -7.25 11.96
C ILE A 250 4.49 -8.46 12.81
N GLU A 251 5.25 -9.41 12.27
CA GLU A 251 5.78 -10.54 13.06
C GLU A 251 6.68 -10.06 14.20
N LEU A 252 7.49 -9.03 13.97
CA LEU A 252 8.30 -8.40 15.02
C LEU A 252 7.44 -7.76 16.11
N VAL A 253 6.31 -7.11 15.74
CA VAL A 253 5.33 -6.62 16.73
C VAL A 253 4.71 -7.77 17.51
N LYS A 254 4.32 -8.88 16.86
CA LYS A 254 3.79 -10.06 17.56
C LYS A 254 4.79 -10.63 18.58
N ALA A 255 6.08 -10.58 18.25
CA ALA A 255 7.18 -10.98 19.12
C ALA A 255 7.52 -9.94 20.21
N GLY A 256 6.85 -8.78 20.23
CA GLY A 256 7.13 -7.67 21.15
C GLY A 256 8.39 -6.87 20.82
N ASN A 257 9.03 -7.12 19.68
CA ASN A 257 10.28 -6.47 19.28
C ASN A 257 10.02 -5.21 18.43
N ILE A 258 9.57 -4.15 19.10
CA ILE A 258 9.24 -2.87 18.46
C ILE A 258 10.48 -2.19 17.86
N ASP A 259 11.64 -2.36 18.50
CA ASP A 259 12.88 -1.70 18.08
C ASP A 259 13.37 -2.28 16.74
N ALA A 260 13.28 -3.60 16.54
CA ALA A 260 13.55 -4.18 15.22
C ALA A 260 12.44 -3.86 14.19
N ALA A 261 11.18 -3.77 14.64
CA ALA A 261 10.07 -3.45 13.74
C ALA A 261 10.20 -2.04 13.14
N VAL A 262 10.63 -1.06 13.93
CA VAL A 262 10.82 0.32 13.45
C VAL A 262 12.00 0.43 12.49
N GLU A 263 13.11 -0.26 12.77
CA GLU A 263 14.26 -0.30 11.84
C GLU A 263 13.83 -0.87 10.49
N LEU A 264 13.11 -2.00 10.50
CA LEU A 264 12.62 -2.63 9.28
C LEU A 264 11.60 -1.76 8.54
N SER A 265 10.72 -1.07 9.25
CA SER A 265 9.76 -0.13 8.64
C SER A 265 10.47 1.04 7.96
N HIS A 266 11.57 1.53 8.56
CA HIS A 266 12.35 2.64 8.02
C HIS A 266 13.29 2.28 6.86
N GLN A 267 13.50 1.00 6.56
CA GLN A 267 14.31 0.59 5.40
C GLN A 267 13.67 0.98 4.07
N THR A 268 12.35 0.96 4.00
CA THR A 268 11.59 1.28 2.77
C THR A 268 10.80 2.59 2.88
N ASN A 269 10.59 3.11 4.09
CA ASN A 269 9.76 4.28 4.33
C ASN A 269 10.48 5.34 5.17
N THR A 270 10.67 6.53 4.61
CA THR A 270 11.26 7.67 5.32
C THR A 270 10.35 8.22 6.43
N LEU A 271 9.02 8.11 6.29
CA LEU A 271 8.02 8.78 7.13
C LEU A 271 6.88 7.84 7.60
N PRO A 272 7.18 6.68 8.23
CA PRO A 272 6.19 5.69 8.66
C PRO A 272 5.19 6.22 9.69
N GLU A 273 5.60 7.16 10.56
CA GLU A 273 4.71 7.83 11.50
C GLU A 273 3.64 8.68 10.79
N ILE A 274 3.92 9.16 9.58
CA ILE A 274 2.98 9.93 8.77
C ILE A 274 2.13 9.01 7.90
N THR A 275 2.74 8.06 7.18
CA THR A 275 1.99 7.14 6.30
C THR A 275 0.99 6.29 7.08
N GLY A 276 1.33 5.88 8.30
CA GLY A 276 0.40 5.16 9.19
C GLY A 276 -0.86 5.96 9.53
N ARG A 277 -0.80 7.30 9.47
CA ARG A 277 -1.92 8.21 9.75
C ARG A 277 -2.72 8.57 8.50
N VAL A 278 -2.04 8.92 7.41
CA VAL A 278 -2.67 9.62 6.27
C VAL A 278 -2.78 8.81 4.99
N CYS A 279 -2.11 7.65 4.86
CA CYS A 279 -2.28 6.84 3.66
C CYS A 279 -3.75 6.40 3.51
N PRO A 280 -4.27 6.30 2.28
CA PRO A 280 -5.60 5.72 2.04
C PRO A 280 -5.48 4.19 2.06
N GLN A 281 -5.28 3.59 3.24
CA GLN A 281 -4.94 2.16 3.34
C GLN A 281 -6.03 1.26 2.75
N ASP A 282 -7.30 1.69 2.77
CA ASP A 282 -8.44 0.99 2.18
C ASP A 282 -8.34 0.80 0.65
N ARG A 283 -7.53 1.63 -0.01
CA ARG A 283 -7.20 1.55 -1.45
C ARG A 283 -5.82 0.95 -1.71
N LEU A 284 -5.03 0.72 -0.66
CA LEU A 284 -3.66 0.25 -0.72
C LEU A 284 -3.53 -1.09 0.02
N CYS A 285 -2.60 -1.17 0.98
CA CYS A 285 -2.22 -2.40 1.68
C CYS A 285 -3.37 -3.09 2.43
N GLU A 286 -4.24 -2.34 3.11
CA GLU A 286 -5.41 -2.90 3.80
C GLU A 286 -6.52 -3.27 2.82
N GLY A 287 -6.65 -2.50 1.74
CA GLY A 287 -7.47 -2.83 0.59
C GLY A 287 -7.11 -4.19 -0.03
N ALA A 288 -5.83 -4.52 -0.10
CA ALA A 288 -5.37 -5.80 -0.65
C ALA A 288 -5.37 -6.96 0.35
N CYS A 289 -5.55 -6.71 1.63
CA CYS A 289 -5.36 -7.70 2.69
C CYS A 289 -6.23 -8.97 2.47
N THR A 290 -5.60 -10.15 2.52
CA THR A 290 -6.25 -11.45 2.23
C THR A 290 -7.51 -11.70 3.07
N ILE A 291 -7.48 -11.32 4.35
CA ILE A 291 -8.58 -11.57 5.30
C ILE A 291 -9.66 -10.48 5.28
N ARG A 292 -9.51 -9.43 4.45
CA ARG A 292 -10.38 -8.25 4.45
C ARG A 292 -11.86 -8.62 4.32
N ASP A 293 -12.18 -9.46 3.33
CA ASP A 293 -13.58 -9.77 3.00
C ASP A 293 -14.23 -10.73 4.01
N GLU A 294 -13.43 -11.44 4.83
CA GLU A 294 -13.93 -12.44 5.80
C GLU A 294 -14.10 -11.82 7.19
N HIS A 295 -13.09 -11.08 7.67
CA HIS A 295 -13.03 -10.62 9.06
C HIS A 295 -12.61 -9.14 9.21
N GLY A 296 -12.51 -8.40 8.10
CA GLY A 296 -11.89 -7.08 8.03
C GLY A 296 -10.37 -7.17 7.92
N ALA A 297 -9.75 -6.18 7.27
CA ALA A 297 -8.30 -6.17 7.05
C ALA A 297 -7.54 -6.09 8.38
N VAL A 298 -6.28 -6.53 8.37
CA VAL A 298 -5.32 -6.14 9.42
C VAL A 298 -5.20 -4.61 9.39
N THR A 299 -5.21 -3.96 10.56
CA THR A 299 -5.07 -2.49 10.68
C THR A 299 -3.62 -2.03 10.49
N ILE A 300 -3.04 -2.35 9.33
CA ILE A 300 -1.63 -2.11 8.96
C ILE A 300 -1.21 -0.67 9.26
N GLY A 301 -2.02 0.33 8.89
CA GLY A 301 -1.67 1.75 9.13
C GLY A 301 -1.53 2.10 10.60
N ASN A 302 -2.42 1.58 11.45
CA ASN A 302 -2.36 1.85 12.89
C ASN A 302 -1.23 1.06 13.59
N ILE A 303 -0.87 -0.12 13.08
CA ILE A 303 0.30 -0.85 13.58
C ILE A 303 1.60 -0.11 13.18
N GLU A 304 1.70 0.38 11.93
CA GLU A 304 2.84 1.22 11.48
C GLU A 304 2.98 2.49 12.34
N ARG A 305 1.85 3.16 12.61
CA ARG A 305 1.79 4.28 13.56
C ARG A 305 2.26 3.88 14.96
N TYR A 306 1.75 2.77 15.49
CA TYR A 306 2.12 2.30 16.83
C TYR A 306 3.62 2.05 16.97
N ILE A 307 4.21 1.33 16.01
CA ILE A 307 5.65 1.05 15.98
C ILE A 307 6.45 2.36 16.01
N SER A 308 6.09 3.29 15.13
CA SER A 308 6.81 4.56 14.97
C SER A 308 6.65 5.44 16.21
N ASP A 309 5.42 5.59 16.73
CA ASP A 309 5.13 6.41 17.91
C ASP A 309 5.87 5.86 19.15
N GLN A 310 5.91 4.54 19.35
CA GLN A 310 6.65 3.92 20.47
C GLN A 310 8.17 4.13 20.34
N ALA A 311 8.73 3.90 19.16
CA ALA A 311 10.15 4.11 18.91
C ALA A 311 10.55 5.57 19.12
N LEU A 312 9.77 6.49 18.57
CA LEU A 312 9.94 7.92 18.81
C LEU A 312 9.81 8.21 20.31
N ALA A 313 8.82 7.73 21.04
CA ALA A 313 8.73 7.96 22.49
C ALA A 313 9.99 7.50 23.26
N LYS A 314 10.65 6.43 22.81
CA LYS A 314 11.94 5.94 23.36
C LYS A 314 13.19 6.71 22.90
N GLY A 315 13.02 7.73 22.07
CA GLY A 315 14.13 8.55 21.58
C GLY A 315 14.83 8.00 20.35
N TRP A 316 14.23 7.05 19.62
CA TRP A 316 14.80 6.47 18.39
C TRP A 316 15.36 7.52 17.42
N ARG A 317 16.51 7.20 16.82
CA ARG A 317 17.18 7.97 15.78
C ARG A 317 17.83 6.99 14.78
N PRO A 318 17.86 7.31 13.48
CA PRO A 318 18.63 6.54 12.52
C PRO A 318 20.11 6.49 12.89
N ASP A 319 20.72 5.31 12.80
CA ASP A 319 22.17 5.16 12.94
C ASP A 319 22.87 5.41 11.59
N LEU A 320 23.73 6.43 11.55
CA LEU A 320 24.56 6.78 10.40
C LEU A 320 26.05 6.48 10.63
N SER A 321 26.40 5.74 11.69
CA SER A 321 27.80 5.44 12.06
C SER A 321 28.60 4.74 10.96
N HIS A 322 27.92 3.98 10.09
CA HIS A 322 28.50 3.25 8.96
C HIS A 322 28.59 4.08 7.67
N VAL A 323 28.01 5.29 7.65
CA VAL A 323 27.92 6.10 6.43
C VAL A 323 29.25 6.80 6.17
N THR A 324 29.83 6.54 5.00
CA THR A 324 31.04 7.23 4.54
C THR A 324 30.64 8.44 3.71
N LYS A 325 31.09 9.63 4.12
CA LYS A 325 30.84 10.87 3.38
C LYS A 325 31.47 10.83 2.00
N VAL A 326 30.75 11.35 1.01
CA VAL A 326 31.27 11.57 -0.35
C VAL A 326 31.42 13.07 -0.61
N ASP A 327 32.34 13.44 -1.50
CA ASP A 327 32.55 14.83 -1.92
C ASP A 327 31.52 15.24 -2.98
N LYS A 328 30.24 15.19 -2.59
CA LYS A 328 29.09 15.56 -3.40
C LYS A 328 28.08 16.35 -2.59
N ARG A 329 27.50 17.38 -3.20
CA ARG A 329 26.51 18.26 -2.59
C ARG A 329 25.27 18.35 -3.47
N VAL A 330 24.10 18.23 -2.86
CA VAL A 330 22.81 18.31 -3.57
C VAL A 330 21.90 19.34 -2.91
N ALA A 331 21.34 20.23 -3.73
CA ALA A 331 20.27 21.13 -3.32
C ALA A 331 18.90 20.50 -3.61
N ILE A 332 17.99 20.61 -2.66
CA ILE A 332 16.63 20.10 -2.76
C ILE A 332 15.69 21.30 -2.62
N ILE A 333 14.84 21.53 -3.61
CA ILE A 333 13.87 22.62 -3.61
C ILE A 333 12.51 22.07 -3.18
N GLY A 334 12.07 22.43 -1.99
CA GLY A 334 10.84 21.98 -1.33
C GLY A 334 11.08 20.93 -0.26
N ALA A 335 10.66 21.23 0.97
CA ALA A 335 10.71 20.36 2.14
C ALA A 335 9.41 19.55 2.33
N GLY A 336 8.68 19.27 1.25
CA GLY A 336 7.56 18.32 1.26
C GLY A 336 8.02 16.86 1.33
N PRO A 337 7.09 15.87 1.34
CA PRO A 337 7.42 14.46 1.44
C PRO A 337 8.48 13.98 0.44
N ALA A 338 8.41 14.44 -0.81
CA ALA A 338 9.34 14.06 -1.87
C ALA A 338 10.76 14.57 -1.60
N GLY A 339 10.91 15.85 -1.23
CA GLY A 339 12.21 16.44 -0.90
C GLY A 339 12.81 15.84 0.37
N LEU A 340 11.97 15.58 1.38
CA LEU A 340 12.37 14.91 2.62
C LEU A 340 12.85 13.47 2.40
N ALA A 341 12.13 12.69 1.58
CA ALA A 341 12.56 11.34 1.21
C ALA A 341 13.85 11.36 0.38
N CYS A 342 13.99 12.30 -0.57
CA CYS A 342 15.22 12.48 -1.33
C CYS A 342 16.40 12.83 -0.41
N ALA A 343 16.20 13.74 0.55
CA ALA A 343 17.21 14.13 1.53
C ALA A 343 17.66 12.94 2.39
N ASP A 344 16.70 12.15 2.91
CA ASP A 344 16.96 10.97 3.73
C ASP A 344 17.78 9.90 2.98
N VAL A 345 17.44 9.61 1.73
CA VAL A 345 18.21 8.66 0.91
C VAL A 345 19.62 9.20 0.63
N LEU A 346 19.75 10.47 0.26
CA LEU A 346 21.05 11.06 -0.08
C LEU A 346 21.99 11.13 1.12
N ILE A 347 21.50 11.57 2.29
CA ILE A 347 22.34 11.70 3.49
C ILE A 347 22.83 10.32 3.98
N ARG A 348 22.00 9.27 3.85
CA ARG A 348 22.38 7.88 4.15
C ARG A 348 23.43 7.31 3.19
N ASN A 349 23.58 7.92 2.02
CA ASN A 349 24.63 7.60 1.04
C ASN A 349 25.82 8.57 1.12
N GLY A 350 25.91 9.36 2.21
CA GLY A 350 27.06 10.22 2.51
C GLY A 350 27.10 11.54 1.73
N VAL A 351 26.04 11.87 0.98
CA VAL A 351 25.94 13.11 0.21
C VAL A 351 25.57 14.26 1.13
N ALA A 352 26.22 15.41 0.99
CA ALA A 352 25.82 16.61 1.73
C ALA A 352 24.56 17.23 1.10
N VAL A 353 23.54 17.48 1.91
CA VAL A 353 22.21 17.91 1.44
C VAL A 353 21.84 19.25 2.05
N THR A 354 21.33 20.15 1.22
CA THR A 354 20.65 21.37 1.66
C THR A 354 19.24 21.43 1.07
N VAL A 355 18.24 21.53 1.94
CA VAL A 355 16.82 21.63 1.57
C VAL A 355 16.37 23.06 1.72
N TYR A 356 15.90 23.66 0.63
CA TYR A 356 15.33 25.00 0.58
C TYR A 356 13.80 24.92 0.63
N ASP A 357 13.14 25.69 1.49
CA ASP A 357 11.70 25.80 1.49
C ASP A 357 11.25 27.23 1.81
N ARG A 358 10.18 27.68 1.16
CA ARG A 358 9.60 29.02 1.36
C ARG A 358 8.89 29.16 2.70
N HIS A 359 8.49 28.07 3.32
CA HIS A 359 7.75 28.06 4.58
C HIS A 359 8.70 28.01 5.79
N PRO A 360 8.27 28.47 6.97
CA PRO A 360 9.09 28.47 8.19
C PRO A 360 9.30 27.09 8.80
N GLU A 361 8.56 26.07 8.35
CA GLU A 361 8.66 24.69 8.82
C GLU A 361 8.68 23.71 7.65
N ILE A 362 9.32 22.55 7.86
CA ILE A 362 9.35 21.47 6.88
C ILE A 362 7.99 20.78 6.76
N GLY A 363 7.82 19.89 5.79
CA GLY A 363 6.69 19.00 5.62
C GLY A 363 5.72 19.41 4.51
N GLY A 364 5.82 20.64 3.99
CA GLY A 364 4.92 21.14 2.94
C GLY A 364 3.45 20.97 3.33
N LEU A 365 2.66 20.28 2.50
CA LEU A 365 1.24 20.01 2.81
C LEU A 365 1.02 19.08 4.01
N LEU A 366 2.01 18.30 4.47
CA LEU A 366 1.89 17.55 5.72
C LEU A 366 1.75 18.51 6.92
N THR A 367 2.48 19.63 6.87
CA THR A 367 2.46 20.63 7.93
C THR A 367 1.34 21.61 7.71
N PHE A 368 1.23 22.23 6.54
CA PHE A 368 0.31 23.36 6.34
C PHE A 368 -1.02 22.98 5.70
N GLY A 369 -1.11 21.85 4.99
CA GLY A 369 -2.32 21.47 4.26
C GLY A 369 -3.25 20.54 5.06
N ILE A 370 -2.72 19.42 5.52
CA ILE A 370 -3.46 18.42 6.30
C ILE A 370 -3.72 19.00 7.69
N PRO A 371 -4.96 19.07 8.20
CA PRO A 371 -5.21 19.64 9.52
C PRO A 371 -4.62 18.84 10.69
N SER A 372 -4.34 19.50 11.81
CA SER A 372 -3.76 18.87 13.02
C SER A 372 -4.60 17.73 13.59
N PHE A 373 -5.93 17.78 13.42
CA PHE A 373 -6.83 16.73 13.89
C PHE A 373 -6.70 15.40 13.09
N LYS A 374 -5.95 15.40 11.98
CA LYS A 374 -5.55 14.20 11.22
C LYS A 374 -4.07 13.86 11.38
N LEU A 375 -3.22 14.86 11.56
CA LEU A 375 -1.77 14.71 11.65
C LEU A 375 -1.18 15.80 12.55
N ASP A 376 -0.77 15.41 13.75
CA ASP A 376 -0.12 16.32 14.70
C ASP A 376 1.16 16.93 14.10
N LYS A 377 1.29 18.26 14.21
CA LYS A 377 2.43 19.03 13.68
C LYS A 377 3.69 18.87 14.50
N SER A 378 3.57 18.45 15.75
CA SER A 378 4.72 18.10 16.59
C SER A 378 5.58 16.98 15.97
N LEU A 379 4.97 16.09 15.18
CA LEU A 379 5.67 15.02 14.47
C LEU A 379 6.63 15.56 13.41
N LEU A 380 6.24 16.62 12.69
CA LEU A 380 7.09 17.22 11.65
C LEU A 380 8.21 18.05 12.26
N ALA A 381 7.94 18.77 13.36
CA ALA A 381 8.97 19.45 14.14
C ALA A 381 10.02 18.45 14.65
N ARG A 382 9.55 17.33 15.22
CA ARG A 382 10.42 16.25 15.65
C ARG A 382 11.22 15.62 14.50
N ARG A 383 10.58 15.40 13.35
CA ARG A 383 11.26 14.85 12.16
C ARG A 383 12.34 15.81 11.64
N ARG A 384 12.12 17.12 11.71
CA ARG A 384 13.12 18.15 11.42
C ARG A 384 14.33 18.02 12.33
N GLU A 385 14.14 17.84 13.63
CA GLU A 385 15.25 17.62 14.58
C GLU A 385 16.05 16.37 14.22
N ILE A 386 15.36 15.26 13.92
CA ILE A 386 16.00 13.99 13.51
C ILE A 386 16.85 14.22 12.25
N PHE A 387 16.30 14.86 11.23
CA PHE A 387 16.98 15.10 9.96
C PHE A 387 18.12 16.11 10.07
N SER A 388 17.96 17.14 10.90
CA SER A 388 19.04 18.08 11.19
C SER A 388 20.19 17.37 11.91
N ALA A 389 19.89 16.48 12.85
CA ALA A 389 20.89 15.66 13.53
C ALA A 389 21.59 14.64 12.60
N MET A 390 20.91 14.20 11.54
CA MET A 390 21.52 13.41 10.46
C MET A 390 22.50 14.22 9.60
N GLY A 391 22.48 15.56 9.69
CA GLY A 391 23.34 16.46 8.92
C GLY A 391 22.67 17.07 7.68
N ILE A 392 21.34 16.94 7.53
CA ILE A 392 20.58 17.66 6.50
C ILE A 392 20.47 19.13 6.93
N HIS A 393 20.91 20.03 6.06
CA HIS A 393 20.76 21.47 6.29
C HIS A 393 19.42 21.97 5.74
N PHE A 394 18.71 22.80 6.50
CA PHE A 394 17.42 23.36 6.10
C PHE A 394 17.49 24.88 6.01
N GLU A 395 17.35 25.41 4.79
CA GLU A 395 17.22 26.82 4.47
C GLU A 395 15.73 27.16 4.32
N LEU A 396 15.08 27.45 5.44
CA LEU A 396 13.64 27.76 5.51
C LEU A 396 13.38 29.25 5.34
N ASN A 397 12.15 29.61 5.00
CA ASN A 397 11.78 30.98 4.59
C ASN A 397 12.60 31.47 3.37
N CYS A 398 12.95 30.56 2.48
CA CYS A 398 13.70 30.86 1.25
C CYS A 398 12.94 30.34 0.03
N GLU A 399 12.41 31.26 -0.78
CA GLU A 399 11.74 30.96 -2.04
C GLU A 399 12.74 30.98 -3.21
N VAL A 400 13.09 29.79 -3.70
CA VAL A 400 13.92 29.65 -4.90
C VAL A 400 13.19 30.21 -6.12
N GLY A 401 13.85 31.09 -6.86
CA GLY A 401 13.28 31.91 -7.93
C GLY A 401 13.02 33.36 -7.50
N LYS A 402 12.98 33.66 -6.20
CA LYS A 402 12.91 35.02 -5.65
C LYS A 402 14.13 35.38 -4.82
N ASP A 403 14.40 34.60 -3.78
CA ASP A 403 15.49 34.88 -2.82
C ASP A 403 16.82 34.30 -3.30
N VAL A 404 16.78 33.13 -3.95
CA VAL A 404 17.95 32.48 -4.57
C VAL A 404 17.57 32.04 -5.99
N SER A 405 18.42 32.32 -6.98
CA SER A 405 18.16 31.90 -8.37
C SER A 405 18.46 30.41 -8.58
N LEU A 406 17.74 29.78 -9.50
CA LEU A 406 18.01 28.39 -9.88
C LEU A 406 19.43 28.24 -10.46
N ASP A 407 19.88 29.19 -11.27
CA ASP A 407 21.23 29.18 -11.86
C ASP A 407 22.31 29.16 -10.78
N SER A 408 22.14 29.95 -9.71
CA SER A 408 23.06 29.94 -8.57
C SER A 408 23.12 28.58 -7.89
N LEU A 409 22.01 27.84 -7.79
CA LEU A 409 22.01 26.49 -7.22
C LEU A 409 22.70 25.50 -8.16
N LEU A 410 22.49 25.61 -9.48
CA LEU A 410 23.13 24.74 -10.48
C LEU A 410 24.64 24.95 -10.56
N GLU A 411 25.13 26.16 -10.27
CA GLU A 411 26.57 26.46 -10.19
C GLU A 411 27.22 25.95 -8.90
N GLN A 412 26.49 25.97 -7.78
CA GLN A 412 27.03 25.67 -6.45
C GLN A 412 26.93 24.19 -6.07
N TYR A 413 25.98 23.44 -6.62
CA TYR A 413 25.70 22.06 -6.24
C TYR A 413 25.94 21.09 -7.40
N ASP A 414 26.30 19.85 -7.10
CA ASP A 414 26.50 18.81 -8.12
C ASP A 414 25.18 18.37 -8.78
N ALA A 415 24.07 18.48 -8.05
CA ALA A 415 22.73 18.22 -8.56
C ALA A 415 21.67 19.02 -7.80
N VAL A 416 20.52 19.19 -8.45
CA VAL A 416 19.33 19.82 -7.88
C VAL A 416 18.12 18.90 -8.03
N PHE A 417 17.37 18.69 -6.94
CA PHE A 417 16.09 18.00 -6.96
C PHE A 417 14.95 19.01 -6.78
N VAL A 418 13.90 18.93 -7.60
CA VAL A 418 12.75 19.83 -7.54
C VAL A 418 11.53 19.08 -7.01
N GLY A 419 11.15 19.39 -5.77
CA GLY A 419 10.05 18.77 -5.01
C GLY A 419 8.99 19.78 -4.55
N VAL A 420 8.70 20.81 -5.35
CA VAL A 420 7.86 21.97 -4.97
C VAL A 420 6.35 21.69 -4.88
N GLY A 421 5.89 20.49 -5.22
CA GLY A 421 4.47 20.11 -5.18
C GLY A 421 3.58 20.94 -6.12
N THR A 422 2.27 20.97 -5.84
CA THR A 422 1.26 21.65 -6.66
C THR A 422 0.41 22.59 -5.80
N TYR A 423 0.76 23.87 -5.77
CA TYR A 423 0.07 24.88 -4.96
C TYR A 423 -1.00 25.68 -5.71
N ARG A 424 -1.06 25.55 -7.04
CA ARG A 424 -2.05 26.27 -7.86
C ARG A 424 -3.42 25.61 -7.76
N SER A 425 -4.40 26.32 -7.21
CA SER A 425 -5.80 25.90 -7.20
C SER A 425 -6.37 25.76 -8.61
N MET A 426 -7.22 24.75 -8.81
CA MET A 426 -8.07 24.65 -9.99
C MET A 426 -9.22 25.64 -9.87
N LYS A 427 -9.44 26.45 -10.90
CA LYS A 427 -10.59 27.37 -11.00
C LYS A 427 -11.72 26.71 -11.78
N ALA A 428 -12.95 26.90 -11.31
CA ALA A 428 -14.17 26.37 -11.90
C ALA A 428 -14.69 27.24 -13.07
N GLY A 429 -14.25 28.50 -13.17
CA GLY A 429 -14.68 29.43 -14.21
C GLY A 429 -16.15 29.82 -14.09
N LEU A 430 -16.69 29.79 -12.86
CA LEU A 430 -18.09 30.12 -12.60
C LEU A 430 -18.27 31.64 -12.47
N PRO A 431 -19.44 32.19 -12.85
CA PRO A 431 -19.76 33.57 -12.53
C PRO A 431 -19.59 33.83 -11.02
N ASN A 432 -18.94 34.95 -10.68
CA ASN A 432 -18.67 35.36 -9.30
C ASN A 432 -17.69 34.47 -8.51
N GLU A 433 -16.80 33.73 -9.18
CA GLU A 433 -15.75 32.92 -8.51
C GLU A 433 -14.75 33.78 -7.69
N ASP A 434 -14.63 35.07 -8.00
CA ASP A 434 -13.78 36.03 -7.26
C ASP A 434 -14.58 36.93 -6.29
N ALA A 435 -15.85 36.61 -6.01
CA ALA A 435 -16.68 37.43 -5.13
C ALA A 435 -16.22 37.34 -3.66
N PRO A 436 -16.44 38.39 -2.83
CA PRO A 436 -16.16 38.34 -1.41
C PRO A 436 -16.86 37.15 -0.72
N GLY A 437 -16.11 36.37 0.05
CA GLY A 437 -16.59 35.16 0.71
C GLY A 437 -16.35 33.86 -0.08
N VAL A 438 -15.79 33.94 -1.30
CA VAL A 438 -15.32 32.77 -2.05
C VAL A 438 -13.82 32.60 -1.83
N TYR A 439 -13.43 31.44 -1.32
CA TYR A 439 -12.05 31.15 -0.95
C TYR A 439 -11.57 29.85 -1.59
N ASP A 440 -10.31 29.84 -2.03
CA ASP A 440 -9.63 28.62 -2.41
C ASP A 440 -9.36 27.77 -1.16
N ALA A 441 -9.57 26.46 -1.28
CA ALA A 441 -9.46 25.52 -0.16
C ALA A 441 -8.06 25.47 0.47
N LEU A 442 -7.01 25.50 -0.36
CA LEU A 442 -5.65 25.33 0.14
C LEU A 442 -5.19 26.55 0.97
N PRO A 443 -5.32 27.81 0.50
CA PRO A 443 -5.07 28.99 1.34
C PRO A 443 -5.86 28.99 2.65
N PHE A 444 -7.15 28.61 2.61
CA PHE A 444 -7.97 28.50 3.82
C PHE A 444 -7.38 27.52 4.86
N LEU A 445 -6.95 26.33 4.42
CA LEU A 445 -6.36 25.32 5.31
C LEU A 445 -4.97 25.72 5.81
N ILE A 446 -4.14 26.34 4.95
CA ILE A 446 -2.81 26.84 5.32
C ILE A 446 -2.92 27.93 6.38
N ALA A 447 -3.77 28.93 6.15
CA ALA A 447 -3.98 30.03 7.09
C ALA A 447 -4.52 29.52 8.43
N ASN A 448 -5.50 28.60 8.42
CA ASN A 448 -5.98 27.96 9.64
C ASN A 448 -4.85 27.24 10.39
N THR A 449 -4.00 26.49 9.68
CA THR A 449 -2.94 25.72 10.33
C THR A 449 -1.87 26.64 10.93
N LYS A 450 -1.50 27.72 10.23
CA LYS A 450 -0.61 28.77 10.78
C LYS A 450 -1.19 29.36 12.07
N GLN A 451 -2.48 29.69 12.08
CA GLN A 451 -3.17 30.20 13.26
C GLN A 451 -3.11 29.20 14.44
N VAL A 452 -3.41 27.92 14.19
CA VAL A 452 -3.34 26.85 15.21
C VAL A 452 -1.91 26.66 15.75
N MET A 453 -0.90 26.86 14.91
CA MET A 453 0.51 26.79 15.29
C MET A 453 1.03 28.08 15.95
N GLY A 454 0.24 29.16 16.00
CA GLY A 454 0.67 30.46 16.51
C GLY A 454 1.70 31.17 15.61
N LEU A 455 1.73 30.85 14.31
CA LEU A 455 2.57 31.53 13.33
C LEU A 455 1.92 32.84 12.87
N GLU A 456 2.74 33.79 12.41
CA GLU A 456 2.26 35.08 11.93
C GLU A 456 1.31 34.95 10.73
N GLU A 457 0.25 35.74 10.75
CA GLU A 457 -0.69 35.86 9.64
C GLU A 457 -0.04 36.62 8.48
N LEU A 458 -0.17 36.08 7.26
CA LEU A 458 0.33 36.72 6.06
C LEU A 458 -0.79 37.46 5.33
N PRO A 459 -0.59 38.69 4.84
CA PRO A 459 -1.61 39.44 4.10
C PRO A 459 -2.18 38.71 2.88
N GLU A 460 -1.36 37.92 2.20
CA GLU A 460 -1.72 37.13 1.01
C GLU A 460 -2.49 35.83 1.33
N GLU A 461 -2.49 35.38 2.58
CA GLU A 461 -3.16 34.17 3.06
C GLU A 461 -3.88 34.44 4.40
N PRO A 462 -4.91 35.32 4.41
CA PRO A 462 -5.54 35.75 5.65
C PRO A 462 -6.30 34.62 6.34
N PHE A 463 -6.33 34.65 7.68
CA PHE A 463 -7.11 33.72 8.47
C PHE A 463 -8.61 34.01 8.29
N ILE A 464 -9.35 32.98 7.83
CA ILE A 464 -10.79 33.08 7.64
C ILE A 464 -11.50 32.37 8.80
N ASN A 465 -12.09 33.17 9.69
CA ASN A 465 -12.90 32.65 10.78
C ASN A 465 -14.32 32.34 10.28
N THR A 466 -14.73 31.07 10.34
CA THR A 466 -16.08 30.67 9.92
C THR A 466 -17.11 30.61 11.06
N ALA A 467 -16.77 31.08 12.26
CA ALA A 467 -17.67 31.10 13.41
C ALA A 467 -19.01 31.79 13.08
N GLY A 468 -20.12 31.11 13.36
CA GLY A 468 -21.47 31.62 13.12
C GLY A 468 -21.90 31.71 11.65
N LEU A 469 -21.03 31.39 10.68
CA LEU A 469 -21.33 31.48 9.25
C LEU A 469 -22.02 30.22 8.70
N ASN A 470 -22.68 30.38 7.54
CA ASN A 470 -23.12 29.26 6.72
C ASN A 470 -22.07 29.01 5.64
N VAL A 471 -21.42 27.85 5.69
CA VAL A 471 -20.30 27.50 4.81
C VAL A 471 -20.74 26.46 3.79
N VAL A 472 -20.39 26.68 2.53
CA VAL A 472 -20.55 25.70 1.44
C VAL A 472 -19.16 25.31 0.94
N VAL A 473 -18.83 24.03 1.02
CA VAL A 473 -17.58 23.47 0.49
C VAL A 473 -17.87 22.74 -0.82
N LEU A 474 -17.26 23.19 -1.91
CA LEU A 474 -17.40 22.58 -3.24
C LEU A 474 -16.33 21.50 -3.44
N GLY A 475 -16.73 20.24 -3.46
CA GLY A 475 -15.80 19.11 -3.67
C GLY A 475 -16.20 17.85 -2.92
N GLY A 476 -15.41 16.78 -3.12
CA GLY A 476 -15.60 15.50 -2.43
C GLY A 476 -14.29 14.74 -2.17
N GLY A 477 -13.14 15.41 -2.31
CA GLY A 477 -11.84 14.83 -1.98
C GLY A 477 -11.47 15.03 -0.51
N ASP A 478 -10.29 14.56 -0.11
CA ASP A 478 -9.79 14.77 1.26
C ASP A 478 -9.67 16.25 1.62
N THR A 479 -9.23 17.10 0.69
CA THR A 479 -9.21 18.56 0.88
C THR A 479 -10.60 19.12 1.22
N ALA A 480 -11.66 18.62 0.57
CA ALA A 480 -13.02 19.07 0.87
C ALA A 480 -13.46 18.62 2.27
N MET A 481 -13.14 17.39 2.67
CA MET A 481 -13.42 16.89 4.03
C MET A 481 -12.64 17.68 5.09
N ASP A 482 -11.40 18.06 4.79
CA ASP A 482 -10.55 18.86 5.67
C ASP A 482 -11.13 20.28 5.84
N CYS A 483 -11.63 20.91 4.77
CA CYS A 483 -12.34 22.18 4.85
C CYS A 483 -13.63 22.08 5.67
N VAL A 484 -14.46 21.06 5.41
CA VAL A 484 -15.72 20.84 6.14
C VAL A 484 -15.44 20.70 7.64
N ARG A 485 -14.50 19.84 8.00
CA ARG A 485 -14.18 19.53 9.40
C ARG A 485 -13.48 20.68 10.12
N THR A 486 -12.74 21.52 9.39
CA THR A 486 -12.15 22.77 9.91
C THR A 486 -13.23 23.82 10.17
N ALA A 487 -14.15 24.03 9.22
CA ALA A 487 -15.25 24.98 9.38
C ALA A 487 -16.18 24.61 10.56
N LEU A 488 -16.46 23.31 10.74
CA LEU A 488 -17.19 22.81 11.92
C LEU A 488 -16.48 23.18 13.23
N ARG A 489 -15.15 23.05 13.28
CA ARG A 489 -14.33 23.35 14.48
C ARG A 489 -14.23 24.83 14.81
N HIS A 490 -14.33 25.70 13.81
CA HIS A 490 -14.48 27.14 14.02
C HIS A 490 -15.85 27.52 14.60
N GLY A 491 -16.82 26.60 14.60
CA GLY A 491 -18.18 26.87 15.07
C GLY A 491 -19.07 27.50 13.99
N ALA A 492 -18.91 27.12 12.73
CA ALA A 492 -19.85 27.48 11.67
C ALA A 492 -21.29 27.02 12.02
N SER A 493 -22.28 27.88 11.77
CA SER A 493 -23.69 27.60 12.04
C SER A 493 -24.23 26.45 11.19
N ASN A 494 -23.80 26.39 9.92
CA ASN A 494 -24.11 25.31 9.00
C ASN A 494 -22.92 25.06 8.06
N VAL A 495 -22.66 23.79 7.74
CA VAL A 495 -21.62 23.40 6.79
C VAL A 495 -22.19 22.39 5.81
N THR A 496 -22.21 22.75 4.53
CA THR A 496 -22.72 21.93 3.44
C THR A 496 -21.58 21.48 2.54
N CYS A 497 -21.45 20.17 2.31
CA CYS A 497 -20.53 19.62 1.30
C CYS A 497 -21.27 19.38 -0.01
N ALA A 498 -20.98 20.17 -1.04
CA ALA A 498 -21.58 20.02 -2.37
C ALA A 498 -20.65 19.24 -3.30
N TYR A 499 -21.05 18.02 -3.66
CA TYR A 499 -20.27 17.14 -4.53
C TYR A 499 -21.05 16.77 -5.79
N ARG A 500 -20.39 16.87 -6.96
CA ARG A 500 -21.02 16.69 -8.29
C ARG A 500 -21.38 15.25 -8.66
N ARG A 501 -20.95 14.25 -7.89
CA ARG A 501 -21.26 12.82 -8.11
C ARG A 501 -21.94 12.24 -6.87
N ASP A 502 -22.30 10.96 -6.92
CA ASP A 502 -22.80 10.24 -5.75
C ASP A 502 -21.70 9.96 -4.71
N GLU A 503 -22.14 9.56 -3.51
CA GLU A 503 -21.26 9.23 -2.40
C GLU A 503 -20.35 8.02 -2.67
N ALA A 504 -20.84 7.01 -3.41
CA ALA A 504 -20.04 5.82 -3.72
C ALA A 504 -18.80 6.16 -4.56
N ASN A 505 -18.90 7.23 -5.36
CA ASN A 505 -17.84 7.78 -6.19
C ASN A 505 -17.11 8.96 -5.54
N MET A 506 -17.23 9.16 -4.22
CA MET A 506 -16.52 10.21 -3.50
C MET A 506 -15.02 9.86 -3.37
N PRO A 507 -14.09 10.71 -3.86
CA PRO A 507 -12.66 10.40 -3.85
C PRO A 507 -11.99 10.58 -2.49
N GLY A 508 -12.60 11.28 -1.53
CA GLY A 508 -12.10 11.38 -0.17
C GLY A 508 -12.05 10.03 0.55
N SER A 509 -11.20 9.91 1.56
CA SER A 509 -11.11 8.71 2.39
C SER A 509 -12.45 8.43 3.08
N LYS A 510 -12.90 7.17 3.05
CA LYS A 510 -14.15 6.74 3.70
C LYS A 510 -14.15 7.04 5.20
N LYS A 511 -12.97 6.95 5.82
CA LYS A 511 -12.73 7.28 7.23
C LYS A 511 -13.04 8.75 7.50
N GLU A 512 -12.59 9.64 6.64
CA GLU A 512 -12.75 11.09 6.77
C GLU A 512 -14.20 11.53 6.53
N VAL A 513 -14.87 10.94 5.54
CA VAL A 513 -16.31 11.15 5.30
C VAL A 513 -17.13 10.73 6.53
N LYS A 514 -16.83 9.56 7.12
CA LYS A 514 -17.48 9.09 8.35
C LYS A 514 -17.24 10.05 9.52
N ASN A 515 -16.02 10.54 9.70
CA ASN A 515 -15.71 11.49 10.77
C ASN A 515 -16.44 12.83 10.58
N ALA A 516 -16.51 13.36 9.35
CA ALA A 516 -17.27 14.57 9.06
C ALA A 516 -18.77 14.41 9.39
N ARG A 517 -19.34 13.23 9.16
CA ARG A 517 -20.73 12.90 9.54
C ARG A 517 -20.96 12.80 11.03
N GLU A 518 -20.01 12.19 11.76
CA GLU A 518 -20.08 12.09 13.22
C GLU A 518 -19.97 13.49 13.87
N GLU A 519 -19.16 14.38 13.28
CA GLU A 519 -18.90 15.74 13.78
C GLU A 519 -20.00 16.75 13.40
N GLY A 520 -20.62 16.60 12.24
CA GLY A 520 -21.71 17.46 11.77
C GLY A 520 -23.08 17.10 12.37
N PRO A 521 -24.07 18.02 12.30
CA PRO A 521 -25.47 17.69 12.61
C PRO A 521 -26.01 16.66 11.61
N THR A 522 -26.79 15.69 12.09
CA THR A 522 -27.33 14.55 11.32
C THR A 522 -28.08 14.94 10.03
N SER A 523 -28.55 16.19 9.92
CA SER A 523 -29.30 16.74 8.78
C SER A 523 -28.47 17.43 7.69
N ASN A 524 -27.16 17.66 7.89
CA ASN A 524 -26.41 18.65 7.08
C ASN A 524 -25.50 18.06 6.00
N LEU A 525 -25.35 16.73 5.96
CA LEU A 525 -24.70 16.02 4.85
C LEU A 525 -25.75 15.40 3.93
N THR A 526 -26.64 16.23 3.40
CA THR A 526 -27.59 15.80 2.37
C THR A 526 -26.87 15.72 1.02
N SER A 527 -26.67 14.50 0.53
CA SER A 527 -26.20 14.21 -0.83
C SER A 527 -27.25 14.51 -1.91
N SER A 528 -28.19 15.44 -1.67
CA SER A 528 -29.39 15.58 -2.49
C SER A 528 -29.32 16.75 -3.47
N ARG A 529 -29.15 16.36 -4.74
CA ARG A 529 -29.67 17.00 -5.98
C ARG A 529 -29.21 18.42 -6.31
N TRP A 530 -28.29 18.48 -7.27
CA TRP A 530 -28.04 19.65 -8.10
C TRP A 530 -29.28 19.99 -8.95
N ARG A 531 -29.69 21.27 -8.94
CA ARG A 531 -30.31 21.91 -10.10
C ARG A 531 -29.35 23.01 -10.55
N LEU A 532 -28.72 22.81 -11.70
CA LEU A 532 -28.21 23.92 -12.50
C LEU A 532 -29.44 24.57 -13.14
N SER A 533 -29.67 25.84 -12.86
CA SER A 533 -30.52 26.73 -13.65
C SER A 533 -29.65 27.61 -14.53
#